data_AF-A0A953SQ69-F1
#
_entry.id   AF-A0A953SQ69-F1
#
_cell.length_a   1.000
_cell.length_b   1.000
_cell.length_c   1.000
_cell.angle_alpha   90.00
_cell.angle_beta   90.00
_cell.angle_gamma   90.00
#
_symmetry.space_group_name_H-M   'P 1'
#
loop_
_entity.id
_entity.type
_entity.pdbx_description
1 polymer ?
#
loop_
_entity_poly.entity_id
_entity_poly.type
_entity_poly.pdbx_seq_one_letter_code
_entity_poly.pdbx_strand_id
1 'polypeptide(L)'
;MGQQQLLLIVLGIMLIGIAIIVGISLFKTNAVEVKRNNIINDCINLATLAQQHYRKPGAIGGGSKSFDGSTGGAAVTWEIPSGLTINENGWYKIANISKDQLVIVGTGNEVVTGSDSVQVSVTITPHDYTTVVIH
;
A
#
# COMPACT_ATOMS: atom_id res chain seq x y z
N MET A 1 36.31 -44.73 -15.17
CA MET A 1 35.96 -44.13 -13.86
C MET A 1 35.97 -42.60 -13.88
N GLY A 2 36.99 -41.93 -14.45
CA GLY A 2 37.01 -40.45 -14.54
C GLY A 2 35.84 -39.81 -15.31
N GLN A 3 35.30 -40.48 -16.35
CA GLN A 3 34.16 -39.97 -17.12
C GLN A 3 32.85 -39.92 -16.32
N GLN A 4 32.59 -40.91 -15.45
CA GLN A 4 31.39 -40.92 -14.61
C GLN A 4 31.47 -39.90 -13.47
N GLN A 5 32.66 -39.70 -12.90
CA GLN A 5 32.89 -38.68 -11.87
C GLN A 5 32.75 -37.26 -12.45
N LEU A 6 33.25 -37.03 -13.66
CA LEU A 6 33.04 -35.76 -14.37
C LEU A 6 31.55 -35.48 -14.61
N LEU A 7 30.77 -36.49 -14.98
CA LEU A 7 29.33 -36.34 -15.24
C LEU A 7 28.55 -36.00 -13.97
N LEU A 8 28.88 -36.62 -12.83
CA LEU A 8 28.26 -36.32 -11.54
C LEU A 8 28.55 -34.91 -11.05
N ILE A 9 29.77 -34.40 -11.28
CA ILE A 9 30.12 -33.01 -10.94
C ILE A 9 29.31 -32.03 -11.79
N VAL A 10 29.20 -32.29 -13.10
CA VAL A 10 28.41 -31.45 -14.02
C VAL A 10 26.94 -31.42 -13.62
N LEU A 11 26.37 -32.58 -13.25
CA LEU A 11 24.99 -32.68 -12.77
C LEU A 11 24.78 -31.85 -11.48
N GLY A 12 25.72 -31.93 -10.53
CA GLY A 12 25.65 -31.16 -9.29
C GLY A 12 25.66 -29.65 -9.51
N ILE A 13 26.54 -29.17 -10.39
CA ILE A 13 26.63 -27.74 -10.73
C ILE A 13 25.36 -27.26 -11.44
N MET A 14 24.78 -28.09 -12.31
CA MET A 14 23.53 -27.75 -13.01
C MET A 14 22.38 -27.53 -12.02
N LEU A 15 22.26 -28.38 -10.99
CA LEU A 15 21.23 -28.23 -9.96
C LEU A 15 21.43 -26.97 -9.11
N ILE A 16 22.67 -26.67 -8.72
CA ILE A 16 22.99 -25.45 -7.95
C ILE A 16 22.64 -24.20 -8.77
N GLY A 17 22.94 -24.20 -10.07
CA GLY A 17 22.62 -23.07 -10.96
C GLY A 17 21.13 -22.75 -11.00
N ILE A 18 20.27 -23.78 -11.11
CA ILE A 18 18.81 -23.60 -11.10
C ILE A 18 18.33 -23.10 -9.74
N ALA A 19 18.85 -23.68 -8.64
CA ALA A 19 18.45 -23.30 -7.28
C ALA A 19 18.73 -21.81 -6.99
N ILE A 20 19.85 -21.26 -7.47
CA ILE A 20 20.19 -19.84 -7.28
C ILE A 20 19.18 -18.93 -7.99
N ILE A 21 18.83 -19.24 -9.24
CA ILE A 21 17.90 -18.41 -10.03
C ILE A 21 16.50 -18.40 -9.39
N VAL A 22 16.02 -19.58 -8.99
CA VAL A 22 14.72 -19.71 -8.30
C VAL A 22 14.73 -18.99 -6.95
N GLY A 23 15.81 -19.15 -6.17
CA GLY A 23 15.97 -18.47 -4.89
C GLY A 23 15.92 -16.94 -5.01
N ILE A 24 16.61 -16.38 -6.02
CA ILE A 24 16.59 -14.93 -6.29
C ILE A 24 15.19 -14.47 -6.70
N SER A 25 14.51 -15.23 -7.57
CA SER A 25 13.14 -14.90 -8.02
C SER A 25 12.14 -14.90 -6.86
N LEU A 26 12.23 -15.89 -5.98
CA LEU A 26 11.38 -15.98 -4.79
C LEU A 26 11.65 -14.82 -3.82
N PHE A 27 12.92 -14.49 -3.58
CA PHE A 27 13.28 -13.37 -2.70
C PHE A 27 12.74 -12.03 -3.21
N LYS A 28 12.84 -11.77 -4.52
CA LYS A 28 12.27 -10.56 -5.14
C LYS A 28 10.75 -10.52 -5.00
N THR A 29 10.07 -11.63 -5.28
CA THR A 29 8.61 -11.72 -5.16
C THR A 29 8.15 -11.46 -3.72
N ASN A 30 8.84 -12.05 -2.73
CA ASN A 30 8.52 -11.82 -1.32
C ASN A 30 8.74 -10.36 -0.90
N ALA A 31 9.81 -9.71 -1.37
CA ALA A 31 10.06 -8.30 -1.06
C ALA A 31 8.94 -7.39 -1.58
N VAL A 32 8.45 -7.65 -2.79
CA VAL A 32 7.32 -6.94 -3.39
C VAL A 32 6.03 -7.16 -2.59
N GLU A 33 5.71 -8.40 -2.22
CA GLU A 33 4.49 -8.71 -1.45
C GLU A 33 4.50 -8.06 -0.06
N VAL A 34 5.65 -8.06 0.63
CA VAL A 34 5.79 -7.37 1.92
C VAL A 34 5.51 -5.88 1.78
N LYS A 35 6.05 -5.23 0.73
CA LYS A 35 5.82 -3.81 0.47
C LYS A 35 4.36 -3.53 0.12
N ARG A 36 3.72 -4.37 -0.72
CA ARG A 36 2.29 -4.27 -1.01
C ARG A 36 1.45 -4.33 0.27
N ASN A 37 1.74 -5.28 1.15
CA ASN A 37 1.05 -5.41 2.44
C ASN A 37 1.25 -4.20 3.34
N ASN A 38 2.46 -3.63 3.36
CA ASN A 38 2.72 -2.40 4.12
C ASN A 38 1.89 -1.22 3.62
N ILE A 39 1.80 -1.01 2.30
CA ILE A 39 1.00 0.07 1.72
C ILE A 39 -0.50 -0.14 2.03
N ILE A 40 -0.98 -1.39 1.94
CA ILE A 40 -2.35 -1.73 2.32
C ILE A 40 -2.60 -1.39 3.79
N ASN A 41 -1.69 -1.75 4.70
CA ASN A 41 -1.81 -1.44 6.12
C ASN A 41 -1.84 0.06 6.39
N ASP A 42 -0.99 0.83 5.72
CA ASP A 42 -0.98 2.30 5.81
C ASP A 42 -2.32 2.89 5.30
N CYS A 43 -2.86 2.39 4.19
CA CYS A 43 -4.17 2.78 3.67
C CYS A 43 -5.31 2.46 4.65
N ILE A 44 -5.27 1.30 5.32
CA ILE A 44 -6.27 0.91 6.34
C ILE A 44 -6.18 1.84 7.57
N ASN A 45 -4.96 2.20 7.97
CA ASN A 45 -4.75 3.16 9.07
C ASN A 45 -5.35 4.53 8.70
N LEU A 46 -5.05 5.05 7.50
CA LEU A 46 -5.64 6.29 6.98
C LEU A 46 -7.16 6.22 6.90
N ALA A 47 -7.72 5.09 6.45
CA ALA A 47 -9.17 4.87 6.43
C ALA A 47 -9.80 4.96 7.82
N THR A 48 -9.16 4.35 8.82
CA THR A 48 -9.61 4.39 10.22
C THR A 48 -9.57 5.83 10.77
N LEU A 49 -8.50 6.57 10.51
CA LEU A 49 -8.37 7.98 10.92
C LEU A 49 -9.42 8.87 10.24
N ALA A 50 -9.70 8.63 8.95
CA ALA A 50 -10.74 9.34 8.23
C ALA A 50 -12.14 9.06 8.81
N GLN A 51 -12.47 7.80 9.09
CA GLN A 51 -13.76 7.44 9.71
C GLN A 51 -13.90 8.02 11.12
N GLN A 52 -12.83 8.04 11.90
CA GLN A 52 -12.81 8.70 13.21
C GLN A 52 -13.07 10.21 13.08
N HIS A 53 -12.47 10.87 12.08
CA HIS A 53 -12.70 12.28 11.78
C HIS A 53 -14.14 12.56 11.41
N TYR A 54 -14.74 11.75 10.52
CA TYR A 54 -16.13 11.88 10.11
C TYR A 54 -17.10 11.86 11.30
N ARG A 55 -16.86 10.97 12.27
CA ARG A 55 -17.71 10.82 13.47
C ARG A 55 -17.44 11.89 14.53
N LYS A 56 -16.27 12.53 14.51
CA LYS A 56 -15.88 13.54 15.49
C LYS A 56 -16.65 14.86 15.23
N PRO A 57 -17.20 15.52 16.26
CA PRO A 57 -17.82 16.84 16.12
C PRO A 57 -16.81 17.92 15.72
N GLY A 58 -17.25 18.88 14.89
CA GLY A 58 -16.43 20.03 14.45
C GLY A 58 -15.93 20.93 15.58
N ALA A 59 -16.65 21.00 16.70
CA ALA A 59 -16.23 21.77 17.88
C ALA A 59 -14.87 21.34 18.47
N ILE A 60 -14.41 20.12 18.18
CA ILE A 60 -13.10 19.60 18.58
C ILE A 60 -12.22 19.24 17.36
N GLY A 61 -12.46 19.90 16.22
CA GLY A 61 -11.68 19.73 14.99
C GLY A 61 -12.04 18.48 14.17
N GLY A 62 -13.26 17.95 14.31
CA GLY A 62 -13.76 16.83 13.51
C GLY A 62 -14.51 17.23 12.23
N GLY A 63 -15.03 16.24 11.52
CA GLY A 63 -15.74 16.40 10.25
C GLY A 63 -17.25 16.65 10.37
N SER A 64 -17.85 16.48 11.55
CA SER A 64 -19.31 16.66 11.76
C SER A 64 -20.19 15.91 10.74
N LYS A 65 -19.87 14.64 10.44
CA LYS A 65 -20.51 13.82 9.39
C LYS A 65 -20.25 14.30 7.96
N SER A 66 -19.08 14.85 7.72
CA SER A 66 -18.55 15.26 6.41
C SER A 66 -17.06 14.93 6.35
N PHE A 67 -16.55 14.41 5.24
CA PHE A 67 -15.11 14.40 5.00
C PHE A 67 -14.63 15.74 4.42
N ASP A 68 -15.43 16.37 3.58
CA ASP A 68 -15.11 17.62 2.88
C ASP A 68 -15.32 18.90 3.71
N GLY A 69 -15.87 18.79 4.93
CA GLY A 69 -16.23 19.94 5.76
C GLY A 69 -17.52 20.67 5.33
N SER A 70 -18.29 20.14 4.36
CA SER A 70 -19.45 20.83 3.77
C SER A 70 -20.63 21.02 4.72
N THR A 71 -20.66 20.35 5.87
CA THR A 71 -21.84 20.31 6.75
C THR A 71 -22.01 21.59 7.60
N GLY A 72 -21.09 22.56 7.51
CA GLY A 72 -21.20 23.84 8.20
C GLY A 72 -21.02 23.74 9.72
N GLY A 73 -20.57 24.83 10.35
CA GLY A 73 -20.28 24.89 11.78
C GLY A 73 -19.02 24.12 12.19
N ALA A 74 -17.89 24.82 12.30
CA ALA A 74 -16.58 24.33 12.77
C ALA A 74 -16.06 23.00 12.18
N ALA A 75 -16.74 22.41 11.19
CA ALA A 75 -16.36 21.17 10.55
C ALA A 75 -15.09 21.41 9.73
N VAL A 76 -14.10 20.55 9.93
CA VAL A 76 -12.79 20.66 9.27
C VAL A 76 -12.74 19.65 8.13
N THR A 77 -12.24 20.07 6.97
CA THR A 77 -11.95 19.16 5.86
C THR A 77 -10.88 18.16 6.30
N TRP A 78 -11.10 16.88 6.00
CA TRP A 78 -10.13 15.85 6.33
C TRP A 78 -8.86 16.01 5.47
N GLU A 79 -7.72 15.95 6.13
CA GLU A 79 -6.41 15.98 5.49
C GLU A 79 -5.56 14.79 5.97
N ILE A 80 -4.67 14.31 5.09
CA ILE A 80 -3.70 13.28 5.46
C ILE A 80 -2.72 13.92 6.45
N PRO A 81 -2.48 13.31 7.64
CA PRO A 81 -1.46 13.79 8.57
C PRO A 81 -0.11 13.89 7.86
N SER A 82 0.62 15.00 8.06
CA SER A 82 1.86 15.29 7.32
C SER A 82 2.93 14.18 7.40
N GLY A 83 2.98 13.43 8.51
CA GLY A 83 3.88 12.27 8.68
C GLY A 83 3.44 11.00 7.95
N LEU A 84 2.24 10.98 7.38
CA LEU A 84 1.70 9.87 6.58
C LEU A 84 1.56 10.22 5.09
N THR A 85 1.78 11.47 4.69
CA THR A 85 1.76 11.87 3.27
C THR A 85 2.92 11.23 2.50
N ILE A 86 4.07 11.09 3.15
CA ILE A 86 5.25 10.38 2.64
C ILE A 86 5.81 9.55 3.78
N ASN A 87 6.03 8.27 3.54
CA ASN A 87 6.67 7.36 4.49
C ASN A 87 7.70 6.45 3.79
N GLU A 88 8.27 5.50 4.54
CA GLU A 88 9.27 4.55 4.03
C GLU A 88 8.71 3.55 3.00
N ASN A 89 7.40 3.42 2.92
CA ASN A 89 6.71 2.51 1.99
C ASN A 89 6.27 3.22 0.70
N GLY A 90 6.04 4.53 0.74
CA GLY A 90 5.50 5.26 -0.39
C GLY A 90 4.96 6.65 -0.06
N TRP A 91 4.12 7.15 -0.96
CA TRP A 91 3.44 8.44 -0.82
C TRP A 91 1.93 8.28 -1.01
N TYR A 92 1.17 9.08 -0.27
CA TYR A 92 -0.28 8.99 -0.18
C TYR A 92 -0.91 10.33 -0.56
N LYS A 93 -1.89 10.27 -1.46
CA LYS A 93 -2.63 11.44 -1.92
C LYS A 93 -4.13 11.22 -1.84
N ILE A 94 -4.86 12.30 -1.60
CA ILE A 94 -6.32 12.31 -1.74
C ILE A 94 -6.63 12.42 -3.23
N ALA A 95 -7.34 11.44 -3.77
CA ALA A 95 -7.78 11.45 -5.17
C ALA A 95 -9.16 12.11 -5.32
N ASN A 96 -10.05 11.90 -4.35
CA ASN A 96 -11.35 12.54 -4.31
C ASN A 96 -11.81 12.74 -2.87
N ILE A 97 -12.50 13.84 -2.58
CA ILE A 97 -13.11 14.10 -1.30
C ILE A 97 -14.52 14.66 -1.51
N SER A 98 -15.48 14.08 -0.81
CA SER A 98 -16.87 14.48 -0.80
C SER A 98 -17.44 14.24 0.59
N LYS A 99 -18.64 14.75 0.87
CA LYS A 99 -19.30 14.59 2.16
C LYS A 99 -19.24 13.17 2.73
N ASP A 100 -19.66 12.17 1.96
CA ASP A 100 -19.81 10.78 2.42
C ASP A 100 -18.81 9.81 1.76
N GLN A 101 -17.87 10.30 0.96
CA GLN A 101 -16.87 9.45 0.32
C GLN A 101 -15.51 10.16 0.25
N LEU A 102 -14.48 9.45 0.65
CA LEU A 102 -13.08 9.87 0.55
C LEU A 102 -12.29 8.78 -0.19
N VAL A 103 -11.55 9.15 -1.21
CA VAL A 103 -10.69 8.23 -1.97
C VAL A 103 -9.24 8.64 -1.78
N ILE A 104 -8.44 7.73 -1.24
CA ILE A 104 -6.99 7.91 -1.07
C ILE A 104 -6.28 6.93 -2.00
N VAL A 105 -5.17 7.37 -2.58
CA VAL A 105 -4.29 6.54 -3.39
C VAL A 105 -2.90 6.55 -2.75
N GLY A 106 -2.45 5.38 -2.32
CA GLY A 106 -1.07 5.11 -1.91
C GLY A 106 -0.27 4.57 -3.09
N THR A 107 0.91 5.11 -3.30
CA THR A 107 1.86 4.65 -4.33
C THR A 107 3.16 4.27 -3.67
N GLY A 108 3.58 3.03 -3.89
CA GLY A 108 4.83 2.49 -3.36
C GLY A 108 6.07 3.16 -3.95
N ASN A 109 7.14 3.20 -3.17
CA ASN A 109 8.44 3.69 -3.65
C ASN A 109 9.23 2.64 -4.46
N GLU A 110 8.92 1.36 -4.29
CA GLU A 110 9.57 0.26 -5.00
C GLU A 110 8.92 -0.01 -6.35
N VAL A 111 9.75 -0.22 -7.37
CA VAL A 111 9.33 -0.60 -8.73
C VAL A 111 9.23 -2.13 -8.79
N VAL A 112 8.04 -2.65 -9.09
CA VAL A 112 7.74 -4.09 -9.05
C VAL A 112 8.04 -4.77 -10.38
N THR A 113 7.70 -4.10 -11.49
CA THR A 113 7.92 -4.61 -12.84
C THR A 113 8.17 -3.45 -13.79
N GLY A 114 9.36 -3.42 -14.41
CA GLY A 114 9.72 -2.37 -15.37
C GLY A 114 9.85 -0.99 -14.70
N SER A 115 8.81 -0.17 -14.80
CA SER A 115 8.70 1.19 -14.24
C SER A 115 7.49 1.38 -13.31
N ASP A 116 6.68 0.34 -13.09
CA ASP A 116 5.44 0.44 -12.33
C ASP A 116 5.66 0.08 -10.86
N SER A 117 5.28 1.00 -9.98
CA SER A 117 5.23 0.81 -8.54
C SER A 117 3.89 0.25 -8.10
N VAL A 118 3.85 -0.44 -6.95
CA VAL A 118 2.58 -0.88 -6.35
C VAL A 118 1.67 0.32 -6.12
N GLN A 119 0.44 0.26 -6.59
CA GLN A 119 -0.57 1.29 -6.33
C GLN A 119 -1.78 0.69 -5.65
N VAL A 120 -2.18 1.29 -4.53
CA VAL A 120 -3.36 0.89 -3.76
C VAL A 120 -4.28 2.07 -3.65
N SER A 121 -5.52 1.91 -4.09
CA SER A 121 -6.59 2.87 -3.83
C SER A 121 -7.47 2.35 -2.71
N VAL A 122 -7.75 3.21 -1.73
CA VAL A 122 -8.74 2.95 -0.69
C VAL A 122 -9.88 3.94 -0.84
N THR A 123 -11.08 3.39 -0.99
CA THR A 123 -12.34 4.14 -0.98
C THR A 123 -12.96 4.01 0.40
N ILE A 124 -13.17 5.14 1.05
CA ILE A 124 -13.60 5.22 2.44
C ILE A 124 -15.00 5.83 2.45
N THR A 125 -15.91 5.15 3.14
CA THR A 125 -17.26 5.59 3.45
C THR A 125 -17.40 5.70 4.98
N PRO A 126 -18.49 6.28 5.52
CA PRO A 126 -18.63 6.49 6.96
C PRO A 126 -18.65 5.21 7.79
N HIS A 127 -19.02 4.08 7.19
CA HIS A 127 -19.21 2.80 7.87
C HIS A 127 -18.33 1.68 7.33
N ASP A 128 -17.71 1.87 6.16
CA ASP A 128 -16.92 0.83 5.50
C ASP A 128 -15.77 1.44 4.69
N TYR A 129 -14.77 0.63 4.37
CA TYR A 129 -13.69 0.99 3.46
C TYR A 129 -13.38 -0.18 2.53
N THR A 130 -13.07 0.12 1.28
CA THR A 130 -12.70 -0.88 0.28
C THR A 130 -11.32 -0.54 -0.26
N THR A 131 -10.41 -1.51 -0.23
CA THR A 131 -9.07 -1.40 -0.82
C THR A 131 -9.03 -2.14 -2.16
N VAL A 132 -8.44 -1.50 -3.16
CA VAL A 132 -8.22 -2.05 -4.50
C VAL A 132 -6.77 -1.83 -4.88
N VAL A 133 -6.07 -2.91 -5.21
CA VAL A 133 -4.72 -2.84 -5.79
C VAL A 133 -4.88 -2.57 -7.29
N ILE A 134 -4.33 -1.45 -7.76
CA ILE A 134 -4.46 -1.00 -9.16
C ILE A 134 -3.31 -1.58 -10.00
N HIS A 135 -2.10 -1.62 -9.43
CA HIS A 135 -0.87 -2.14 -10.06
C HIS A 135 -0.04 -2.87 -8.99
#